data_AF-A0A951KEH8-F1
#
_entry.id   AF-A0A951KEH8-F1
#
_cell.length_a   1.000
_cell.length_b   1.000
_cell.length_c   1.000
_cell.angle_alpha   90.00
_cell.angle_beta   90.00
_cell.angle_gamma   90.00
#
_symmetry.space_group_name_H-M   'P 1'
#
loop_
_entity.id
_entity.type
_entity.pdbx_description
1 polymer ?
#
loop_
_entity_poly.entity_id
_entity_poly.type
_entity_poly.pdbx_seq_one_letter_code
_entity_poly.pdbx_strand_id
1 'polypeptide(L)'
;MSEPYPAQKDPPRAKANGRRAKGAVPEFDSAIDAKAVSLGHLVEALDLKRASHDPGSRALYERYFLELMNAYETGDVNVEEAYFCQNLAGGALLTRQENRPEDGRGTSGWNRWRERSSRYGADDRYRVHIRYPTESVVAVTPGFAQVLWRCVALSKRATQLLRTQNSIAIHKSMYSLVVYLLSVLDTVQSEEDEERRRGRIKIAIADAHRRLDEAGRQFEASSRWGSNFAYFNGLLVGLSVLGVVVLGMALAVVMASAMSEWEPTSTVQTFLAVTSAGGAGAVVSVMTRMSSDDFYLDPLAEHRAVRMLGAFRPLIGAVFGAATFLVVAGGLLDIVPDSIEASPTMRLLYFSALGFVAGFNERFATGVLSKVATRAGEGLDATRTEAAPSAGQRPDSVIDEDAADTRTQR
;
A
#
# COMPACT_ATOMS: atom_id res chain seq x y z
N MET A 1 0.73 -18.42 -7.31
CA MET A 1 0.50 -19.68 -6.57
C MET A 1 1.39 -19.65 -5.34
N SER A 2 0.84 -19.22 -4.21
CA SER A 2 1.52 -19.16 -2.92
C SER A 2 1.34 -20.51 -2.21
N GLU A 3 2.43 -21.09 -1.71
CA GLU A 3 2.40 -22.34 -0.93
C GLU A 3 1.34 -22.28 0.18
N PRO A 4 0.50 -23.31 0.33
CA PRO A 4 -0.39 -23.42 1.48
C PRO A 4 0.48 -23.46 2.75
N TYR A 5 0.11 -22.66 3.74
CA TYR A 5 0.67 -22.73 5.09
C TYR A 5 0.64 -24.20 5.54
N PRO A 6 1.73 -24.75 6.09
CA PRO A 6 1.70 -26.11 6.61
C PRO A 6 0.56 -26.19 7.62
N ALA A 7 -0.39 -27.09 7.39
CA ALA A 7 -1.41 -27.42 8.36
C ALA A 7 -0.66 -27.75 9.65
N GLN A 8 -0.82 -26.89 10.66
CA GLN A 8 -0.26 -27.11 11.98
C GLN A 8 -0.92 -28.40 12.48
N LYS A 9 -0.18 -29.51 12.45
CA LYS A 9 -0.66 -30.81 12.94
C LYS A 9 -1.14 -30.57 14.35
N ASP A 10 -2.43 -30.79 14.59
CA ASP A 10 -2.96 -30.77 15.94
C ASP A 10 -2.16 -31.77 16.78
N PRO A 11 -1.70 -31.38 17.99
CA PRO A 11 -1.05 -32.32 18.87
C PRO A 11 -2.00 -33.50 19.11
N PRO A 12 -1.48 -34.74 19.22
CA PRO A 12 -2.30 -35.92 19.41
C PRO A 12 -3.19 -35.71 20.64
N ARG A 13 -4.52 -35.80 20.46
CA ARG A 13 -5.49 -35.83 21.56
C ARG A 13 -5.12 -36.97 22.51
N ALA A 14 -4.39 -36.62 23.56
CA ALA A 14 -3.98 -37.56 24.59
C ALA A 14 -5.24 -38.02 25.32
N LYS A 15 -5.64 -39.27 25.12
CA LYS A 15 -6.61 -39.94 25.99
C LYS A 15 -5.98 -40.00 27.39
N ALA A 16 -6.38 -39.07 28.25
CA ALA A 16 -5.90 -38.93 29.61
C ALA A 16 -6.38 -40.12 30.46
N ASN A 17 -5.62 -41.22 30.43
CA ASN A 17 -5.74 -42.30 31.40
C ASN A 17 -4.34 -42.72 31.84
N GLY A 18 -3.94 -42.24 33.00
CA GLY A 18 -2.69 -42.64 33.65
C GLY A 18 -2.20 -41.56 34.61
N ARG A 19 -2.30 -41.85 35.91
CA ARG A 19 -1.82 -41.04 37.05
C ARG A 19 -0.38 -40.52 36.81
N ARG A 20 -0.24 -39.30 36.27
CA ARG A 20 1.00 -38.53 36.22
C ARG A 20 1.07 -37.60 37.43
N ALA A 21 2.29 -37.26 37.84
CA ALA A 21 2.59 -36.46 39.03
C ALA A 21 1.63 -35.28 39.19
N LYS A 22 1.05 -35.14 40.38
CA LYS A 22 0.05 -34.12 40.73
C LYS A 22 0.62 -32.73 40.46
N GLY A 23 0.32 -32.16 39.29
CA GLY A 23 0.37 -30.73 39.06
C GLY A 23 1.29 -30.21 37.97
N ALA A 24 2.01 -31.04 37.20
CA ALA A 24 2.85 -30.55 36.10
C ALA A 24 2.27 -30.92 34.73
N VAL A 25 2.28 -29.97 33.80
CA VAL A 25 2.00 -30.19 32.37
C VAL A 25 3.33 -30.00 31.63
N PRO A 26 4.08 -31.09 31.34
CA PRO A 26 5.44 -30.98 30.82
C PRO A 26 5.58 -30.15 29.54
N GLU A 27 4.51 -30.09 28.74
CA GLU A 27 4.45 -29.27 27.53
C GLU A 27 4.43 -27.77 27.84
N PHE A 28 3.69 -27.33 28.86
CA PHE A 28 3.66 -25.94 29.29
C PHE A 28 4.98 -25.53 29.94
N ASP A 29 5.52 -26.39 30.81
CA ASP A 29 6.84 -26.16 31.44
C ASP A 29 7.92 -26.00 30.36
N SER A 30 7.97 -26.92 29.39
CA SER A 30 8.93 -26.85 28.28
C SER A 30 8.75 -25.61 27.40
N ALA A 31 7.52 -25.16 27.16
CA ALA A 31 7.25 -23.97 26.36
C ALA A 31 7.68 -22.68 27.09
N ILE A 32 7.47 -22.62 28.41
CA ILE A 32 7.91 -21.51 29.27
C ILE A 32 9.43 -21.46 29.32
N ASP A 33 10.09 -22.59 29.61
CA ASP A 33 11.55 -22.69 29.73
C ASP A 33 12.25 -22.33 28.41
N ALA A 34 11.70 -22.79 27.28
CA ALA A 34 12.22 -22.48 25.95
C ALA A 34 11.84 -21.07 25.46
N LYS A 35 11.01 -20.31 26.20
CA LYS A 35 10.37 -19.06 25.75
C LYS A 35 9.70 -19.19 24.39
N ALA A 36 9.14 -20.37 24.10
CA ALA A 36 8.50 -20.72 22.83
C ALA A 36 6.98 -20.79 23.00
N VAL A 37 6.41 -19.90 23.80
CA VAL A 37 4.98 -19.89 24.07
C VAL A 37 4.21 -19.44 22.81
N SER A 38 3.17 -20.18 22.47
CA SER A 38 2.27 -19.87 21.37
C SER A 38 0.88 -19.53 21.90
N LEU A 39 0.06 -18.87 21.08
CA LEU A 39 -1.37 -18.70 21.36
C LEU A 39 -2.09 -20.04 21.56
N GLY A 40 -1.58 -21.13 20.97
CA GLY A 40 -2.10 -22.48 21.20
C GLY A 40 -2.03 -22.89 22.66
N HIS A 41 -0.87 -22.70 23.32
CA HIS A 41 -0.70 -23.05 24.73
C HIS A 41 -1.63 -22.24 25.64
N LEU A 42 -1.81 -20.94 25.34
CA LEU A 42 -2.73 -20.07 26.10
C LEU A 42 -4.19 -20.54 26.01
N VAL A 43 -4.64 -20.87 24.79
CA VAL A 43 -6.00 -21.37 24.55
C VAL A 43 -6.20 -22.74 25.21
N GLU A 44 -5.21 -23.63 25.11
CA GLU A 44 -5.27 -24.98 25.69
C GLU A 44 -5.30 -24.94 27.23
N ALA A 45 -4.49 -24.10 27.86
CA ALA A 45 -4.53 -23.93 29.32
C ALA A 45 -5.91 -23.46 29.80
N LEU A 46 -6.55 -22.54 29.07
CA LEU A 46 -7.91 -22.10 29.39
C LEU A 46 -8.97 -23.19 29.14
N ASP A 47 -8.82 -23.98 28.08
CA ASP A 47 -9.73 -25.09 27.78
C ASP A 47 -9.63 -26.18 28.87
N LEU A 48 -8.41 -26.57 29.27
CA LEU A 48 -8.17 -27.50 30.38
C LEU A 48 -8.70 -26.97 31.72
N LYS A 49 -8.57 -25.66 31.99
CA LYS A 49 -9.17 -25.00 33.16
C LYS A 49 -10.69 -25.18 33.18
N ARG A 50 -11.37 -25.08 32.03
CA ARG A 50 -12.84 -25.20 31.94
C ARG A 50 -13.32 -26.63 32.02
N ALA A 51 -12.59 -27.56 31.40
CA ALA A 51 -12.89 -28.99 31.44
C ALA A 51 -12.68 -29.60 32.84
N SER A 52 -11.92 -28.93 33.71
CA SER A 52 -11.60 -29.42 35.05
C SER A 52 -12.73 -29.13 36.06
N HIS A 53 -13.29 -30.19 36.65
CA HIS A 53 -14.24 -30.08 37.75
C HIS A 53 -13.57 -29.90 39.12
N ASP A 54 -12.32 -30.34 39.27
CA ASP A 54 -11.56 -30.25 40.50
C ASP A 54 -11.00 -28.83 40.72
N PRO A 55 -11.25 -28.18 41.88
CA PRO A 55 -10.75 -26.83 42.18
C PRO A 55 -9.22 -26.73 42.11
N GLY A 56 -8.48 -27.77 42.52
CA GLY A 56 -7.02 -27.78 42.48
C GLY A 56 -6.48 -27.73 41.05
N SER A 57 -7.05 -28.53 40.17
CA SER A 57 -6.73 -28.54 38.73
C SER A 57 -7.08 -27.21 38.06
N ARG A 58 -8.21 -26.59 38.40
CA ARG A 58 -8.57 -25.26 37.90
C ARG A 58 -7.57 -24.18 38.31
N ALA A 59 -7.18 -24.16 39.58
CA ALA A 59 -6.17 -23.22 40.09
C ALA A 59 -4.80 -23.45 39.45
N LEU A 60 -4.45 -24.71 39.17
CA LEU A 60 -3.22 -25.06 38.47
C LEU A 60 -3.19 -24.51 37.04
N TYR A 61 -4.22 -24.75 36.25
CA TYR A 61 -4.26 -24.27 34.86
C TYR A 61 -4.38 -22.75 34.77
N GLU A 62 -5.00 -22.11 35.75
CA GLU A 62 -5.00 -20.65 35.89
C GLU A 62 -3.58 -20.10 36.14
N ARG A 63 -2.81 -20.74 37.02
CA ARG A 63 -1.40 -20.38 37.23
C ARG A 63 -0.59 -20.53 35.93
N TYR A 64 -0.74 -21.67 35.25
CA TYR A 64 -0.08 -21.88 33.95
C TYR A 64 -0.44 -20.84 32.91
N PHE A 65 -1.72 -20.46 32.82
CA PHE A 65 -2.14 -19.42 31.88
C PHE A 65 -1.43 -18.08 32.14
N LEU A 66 -1.29 -17.67 33.41
CA LEU A 66 -0.59 -16.44 33.77
C LEU A 66 0.92 -16.53 33.47
N GLU A 67 1.55 -17.65 33.77
CA GLU A 67 2.98 -17.88 33.47
C GLU A 67 3.24 -17.93 31.96
N LEU A 68 2.39 -18.61 31.20
CA LEU A 68 2.44 -18.63 29.74
C LEU A 68 2.22 -17.24 29.14
N MET A 69 1.29 -16.45 29.67
CA MET A 69 1.05 -15.08 29.17
C MET A 69 2.27 -14.19 29.40
N ASN A 70 2.87 -14.24 30.60
CA ASN A 70 4.08 -13.50 30.90
C ASN A 70 5.28 -13.96 30.05
N ALA A 71 5.42 -15.28 29.84
CA ALA A 71 6.43 -15.84 28.95
C ALA A 71 6.20 -15.46 27.48
N TYR A 72 4.95 -15.27 27.06
CA TYR A 72 4.59 -14.78 25.73
C TYR A 72 4.97 -13.30 25.53
N GLU A 73 4.72 -12.45 26.54
CA GLU A 73 5.04 -11.00 26.49
C GLU A 73 6.53 -10.69 26.61
N THR A 74 7.30 -11.55 27.30
CA THR A 74 8.74 -11.32 27.52
C THR A 74 9.61 -11.49 26.28
N GLY A 75 9.08 -12.04 25.18
CA GLY A 75 9.80 -12.18 23.92
C GLY A 75 9.39 -11.11 22.91
N ASP A 76 10.06 -9.93 22.89
CA ASP A 76 9.96 -8.82 21.90
C ASP A 76 8.55 -8.41 21.38
N VAL A 77 7.49 -8.92 22.00
CA VAL A 77 6.13 -8.92 21.51
C VAL A 77 5.26 -8.48 22.67
N ASN A 78 4.80 -7.23 22.63
CA ASN A 78 3.89 -6.71 23.62
C ASN A 78 2.45 -7.07 23.23
N VAL A 79 1.68 -7.66 24.15
CA VAL A 79 0.26 -7.95 23.93
C VAL A 79 -0.54 -6.69 24.22
N GLU A 80 -1.13 -6.09 23.19
CA GLU A 80 -1.93 -4.87 23.32
C GLU A 80 -3.38 -5.20 23.68
N GLU A 81 -3.95 -6.21 23.02
CA GLU A 81 -5.31 -6.67 23.27
C GLU A 81 -5.38 -8.20 23.18
N ALA A 82 -6.17 -8.82 24.05
CA ALA A 82 -6.37 -10.26 24.09
C ALA A 82 -7.85 -10.62 24.25
N TYR A 83 -8.29 -11.64 23.52
CA TYR A 83 -9.64 -12.19 23.61
C TYR A 83 -9.60 -13.71 23.61
N PHE A 84 -10.31 -14.33 24.55
CA PHE A 84 -10.46 -15.78 24.64
C PHE A 84 -11.94 -16.12 24.71
N CYS A 85 -12.39 -17.02 23.84
CA CYS A 85 -13.77 -17.55 23.82
C CYS A 85 -14.04 -18.30 25.13
N GLN A 86 -15.27 -18.39 25.64
CA GLN A 86 -15.62 -19.06 26.90
C GLN A 86 -16.04 -20.53 26.73
N ASN A 87 -16.79 -20.85 25.68
CA ASN A 87 -17.33 -22.17 25.35
C ASN A 87 -16.53 -22.88 24.26
N LEU A 88 -15.74 -22.12 23.48
CA LEU A 88 -14.88 -22.62 22.43
C LEU A 88 -13.40 -22.59 22.85
N ALA A 89 -12.62 -23.59 22.43
CA ALA A 89 -11.16 -23.59 22.48
C ALA A 89 -10.57 -22.64 21.40
N GLY A 90 -10.81 -21.34 21.55
CA GLY A 90 -10.34 -20.32 20.62
C GLY A 90 -10.01 -18.98 21.28
N GLY A 91 -9.23 -18.17 20.58
CA GLY A 91 -8.83 -16.85 21.02
C GLY A 91 -8.12 -16.05 19.92
N ALA A 92 -7.96 -14.77 20.17
CA ALA A 92 -7.22 -13.84 19.32
C ALA A 92 -6.36 -12.91 20.18
N LEU A 93 -5.17 -12.56 19.68
CA LEU A 93 -4.30 -11.55 20.27
C LEU A 93 -3.96 -10.50 19.23
N LEU A 94 -3.95 -9.24 19.63
CA LEU A 94 -3.30 -8.16 18.92
C LEU A 94 -1.97 -7.88 19.61
N THR A 95 -0.87 -8.14 18.91
CA THR A 95 0.46 -7.91 19.43
C THR A 95 1.12 -6.75 18.72
N ARG A 96 2.02 -6.06 19.43
CA ARG A 96 2.91 -5.02 18.91
C ARG A 96 4.34 -5.51 19.08
N GLN A 97 5.03 -5.69 17.96
CA GLN A 97 6.45 -6.00 17.96
C GLN A 97 7.23 -4.69 17.89
N GLU A 98 7.95 -4.37 18.96
CA GLU A 98 8.88 -3.24 18.96
C GLU A 98 10.12 -3.68 18.19
N ASN A 99 10.37 -3.08 17.02
CA ASN A 99 11.62 -3.31 16.30
C ASN A 99 12.74 -2.59 17.06
N ARG A 100 13.24 -3.25 18.11
CA ARG A 100 14.44 -2.81 18.80
C ARG A 100 15.59 -2.99 17.80
N PRO A 101 16.34 -1.94 17.45
CA PRO A 101 17.51 -2.11 16.60
C PRO A 101 18.46 -3.08 17.31
N GLU A 102 18.59 -4.29 16.76
CA GLU A 102 19.59 -5.25 17.20
C GLU A 102 20.97 -4.60 17.07
N ASP A 103 21.73 -4.71 18.15
CA ASP A 103 23.12 -4.29 18.32
C ASP A 103 23.42 -2.80 18.52
N GLY A 104 23.70 -2.49 19.79
CA GLY A 104 24.50 -1.35 20.25
C GLY A 104 25.96 -1.36 19.79
N ARG A 105 26.22 -1.61 18.50
CA ARG A 105 27.52 -1.27 17.90
C ARG A 105 27.52 0.22 17.64
N GLY A 106 28.25 0.95 18.48
CA GLY A 106 28.32 2.41 18.51
C GLY A 106 28.48 3.05 17.13
N THR A 107 27.36 3.46 16.53
CA THR A 107 27.37 4.33 15.37
C THR A 107 27.67 5.76 15.83
N SER A 108 28.75 6.31 15.28
CA SER A 108 29.25 7.65 15.58
C SER A 108 28.27 8.76 15.15
N GLY A 109 28.45 9.97 15.69
CA GLY A 109 27.48 11.03 15.92
C GLY A 109 26.49 11.44 14.81
N TRP A 110 26.75 11.17 13.52
CA TRP A 110 25.85 11.53 12.42
C TRP A 110 24.66 10.57 12.24
N ASN A 111 24.84 9.27 12.50
CA ASN A 111 23.74 8.29 12.39
C ASN A 111 22.70 8.44 13.51
N ARG A 112 23.10 9.02 14.65
CA ARG A 112 22.22 9.25 15.80
C ARG A 112 21.10 10.26 15.51
N TRP A 113 21.31 11.22 14.61
CA TRP A 113 20.29 12.19 14.20
C TRP A 113 19.30 11.60 13.18
N ARG A 114 19.78 10.73 12.30
CA ARG A 114 18.96 9.94 11.36
C ARG A 114 18.13 8.86 12.08
N GLU A 115 18.67 8.28 13.15
CA GLU A 115 17.94 7.37 14.03
C GLU A 115 16.92 8.11 14.91
N ARG A 116 17.23 9.33 15.41
CA ARG A 116 16.25 10.12 16.19
C ARG A 116 15.04 10.56 15.36
N SER A 117 15.23 10.89 14.09
CA SER A 117 14.13 11.16 13.17
C SER A 117 13.38 9.88 12.76
N SER A 118 14.06 8.73 12.75
CA SER A 118 13.42 7.42 12.60
C SER A 118 12.70 6.92 13.86
N ARG A 119 12.96 7.45 15.06
CA ARG A 119 12.28 7.03 16.30
C ARG A 119 10.83 7.49 16.41
N TYR A 120 10.41 8.51 15.66
CA TYR A 120 8.99 8.85 15.49
C TYR A 120 8.27 7.94 14.47
N GLY A 121 8.98 6.94 13.94
CA GLY A 121 8.45 5.87 13.11
C GLY A 121 9.27 4.59 13.28
N ALA A 122 9.67 4.28 14.53
CA ALA A 122 10.13 2.94 14.83
C ALA A 122 8.99 2.01 14.42
N ASP A 123 9.31 1.09 13.51
CA ASP A 123 8.40 0.30 12.67
C ASP A 123 7.63 -0.67 13.59
N ASP A 124 6.74 -0.15 14.45
CA ASP A 124 5.89 -0.93 15.34
C ASP A 124 5.01 -1.82 14.48
N ARG A 125 5.33 -3.11 14.45
CA ARG A 125 4.57 -4.06 13.65
C ARG A 125 3.49 -4.63 14.51
N TYR A 126 2.26 -4.20 14.25
CA TYR A 126 1.10 -4.85 14.79
C TYR A 126 0.87 -6.18 14.07
N ARG A 127 0.50 -7.22 14.80
CA ARG A 127 0.15 -8.53 14.25
C ARG A 127 -1.07 -9.09 14.96
N VAL A 128 -2.01 -9.60 14.17
CA VAL A 128 -3.17 -10.32 14.70
C VAL A 128 -2.87 -11.82 14.70
N HIS A 129 -2.90 -12.42 15.88
CA HIS A 129 -2.78 -13.87 16.07
C HIS A 129 -4.16 -14.43 16.37
N ILE A 130 -4.50 -15.57 15.76
CA ILE A 130 -5.82 -16.19 15.94
C ILE A 130 -5.61 -17.69 16.09
N ARG A 131 -6.31 -18.30 17.04
CA ARG A 131 -6.44 -19.75 17.19
C ARG A 131 -7.90 -20.11 17.38
N TYR A 132 -8.35 -21.11 16.65
CA TYR A 132 -9.68 -21.70 16.78
C TYR A 132 -9.59 -23.18 16.36
N PRO A 133 -10.56 -24.04 16.76
CA PRO A 133 -10.54 -25.45 16.40
C PRO A 133 -11.05 -25.61 14.97
N THR A 134 -10.12 -25.64 14.00
CA THR A 134 -10.41 -25.61 12.57
C THR A 134 -11.39 -26.70 12.15
N GLU A 135 -11.21 -27.94 12.63
CA GLU A 135 -12.07 -29.07 12.27
C GLU A 135 -13.53 -28.84 12.68
N SER A 136 -13.75 -28.42 13.92
CA SER A 136 -15.10 -28.15 14.45
C SER A 136 -15.77 -26.98 13.73
N VAL A 137 -15.02 -25.92 13.43
CA VAL A 137 -15.57 -24.71 12.80
C VAL A 137 -15.87 -24.93 11.32
N VAL A 138 -14.98 -25.61 10.59
CA VAL A 138 -15.15 -25.90 9.17
C VAL A 138 -16.33 -26.86 8.96
N ALA A 139 -16.51 -27.84 9.84
CA ALA A 139 -17.64 -28.76 9.78
C ALA A 139 -19.00 -28.05 9.94
N VAL A 140 -19.07 -26.99 10.76
CA VAL A 140 -20.31 -26.27 11.05
C VAL A 140 -20.60 -25.19 10.00
N THR A 141 -19.59 -24.41 9.59
CA THR A 141 -19.81 -23.31 8.63
C THR A 141 -18.54 -22.95 7.84
N PRO A 142 -18.36 -23.44 6.59
CA PRO A 142 -17.17 -23.16 5.79
C PRO A 142 -16.99 -21.66 5.47
N GLY A 143 -18.09 -20.91 5.34
CA GLY A 143 -18.04 -19.46 5.10
C GLY A 143 -17.36 -18.68 6.23
N PHE A 144 -17.46 -19.16 7.47
CA PHE A 144 -16.83 -18.51 8.63
C PHE A 144 -15.31 -18.58 8.56
N ALA A 145 -14.76 -19.76 8.27
CA ALA A 145 -13.32 -19.96 8.11
C ALA A 145 -12.76 -19.12 6.95
N GLN A 146 -13.52 -18.99 5.86
CA GLN A 146 -13.14 -18.15 4.72
C GLN A 146 -13.02 -16.67 5.12
N VAL A 147 -13.98 -16.13 5.90
CA VAL A 147 -13.92 -14.73 6.35
C VAL A 147 -12.72 -14.50 7.25
N LEU A 148 -12.51 -15.36 8.26
CA LEU A 148 -11.33 -15.27 9.14
C LEU A 148 -10.02 -15.32 8.35
N TRP A 149 -9.91 -16.20 7.36
CA TRP A 149 -8.73 -16.28 6.52
C TRP A 149 -8.50 -14.99 5.71
N ARG A 150 -9.56 -14.39 5.16
CA ARG A 150 -9.44 -13.10 4.46
C ARG A 150 -9.03 -11.96 5.42
N CYS A 151 -9.51 -11.95 6.67
CA CYS A 151 -9.07 -10.99 7.68
C CYS A 151 -7.56 -11.13 7.96
N VAL A 152 -7.07 -12.36 8.17
CA VAL A 152 -5.64 -12.63 8.38
C VAL A 152 -4.82 -12.25 7.15
N ALA A 153 -5.30 -12.57 5.95
CA ALA A 153 -4.61 -12.22 4.71
C ALA A 153 -4.52 -10.69 4.53
N LEU A 154 -5.59 -9.96 4.83
CA LEU A 154 -5.59 -8.49 4.78
C LEU A 154 -4.66 -7.90 5.84
N SER A 155 -4.66 -8.42 7.07
CA SER A 155 -3.71 -8.00 8.11
C SER A 155 -2.26 -8.24 7.68
N LYS A 156 -1.92 -9.41 7.13
CA LYS A 156 -0.57 -9.70 6.63
C LYS A 156 -0.16 -8.75 5.51
N ARG A 157 -1.06 -8.46 4.56
CA ARG A 157 -0.81 -7.46 3.50
C ARG A 157 -0.62 -6.06 4.09
N ALA A 158 -1.39 -5.69 5.10
CA ALA A 158 -1.24 -4.43 5.82
C ALA A 158 0.14 -4.32 6.49
N THR A 159 0.62 -5.38 7.16
CA THR A 159 1.97 -5.40 7.73
C THR A 159 3.07 -5.25 6.68
N GLN A 160 2.87 -5.80 5.47
CA GLN A 160 3.87 -5.74 4.39
C GLN A 160 3.90 -4.39 3.67
N LEU A 161 2.73 -3.78 3.47
CA LEU A 161 2.59 -2.61 2.58
C LEU A 161 2.43 -1.29 3.33
N LEU A 162 1.94 -1.29 4.57
CA LEU A 162 1.71 -0.09 5.35
C LEU A 162 2.68 -0.03 6.53
N ARG A 163 3.58 0.96 6.50
CA ARG A 163 4.52 1.28 7.60
C ARG A 163 4.03 2.42 8.50
N THR A 164 2.86 2.97 8.23
CA THR A 164 2.35 4.19 8.87
C THR A 164 1.33 3.88 9.96
N GLN A 165 0.89 4.90 10.70
CA GLN A 165 -0.19 4.81 11.68
C GLN A 165 -1.49 4.23 11.12
N ASN A 166 -1.73 4.35 9.80
CA ASN A 166 -2.89 3.75 9.14
C ASN A 166 -2.88 2.22 9.24
N SER A 167 -1.68 1.60 9.32
CA SER A 167 -1.58 0.16 9.57
C SER A 167 -2.20 -0.21 10.92
N ILE A 168 -2.01 0.60 11.97
CA ILE A 168 -2.53 0.33 13.32
C ILE A 168 -4.05 0.29 13.30
N ALA A 169 -4.69 1.27 12.67
CA ALA A 169 -6.15 1.33 12.53
C ALA A 169 -6.69 0.08 11.81
N ILE A 170 -6.02 -0.37 10.75
CA ILE A 170 -6.42 -1.57 10.00
C ILE A 170 -6.23 -2.83 10.85
N HIS A 171 -5.11 -2.98 11.58
CA HIS A 171 -4.90 -4.12 12.47
C HIS A 171 -5.92 -4.18 13.60
N LYS A 172 -6.25 -3.03 14.22
CA LYS A 172 -7.31 -2.93 15.24
C LYS A 172 -8.69 -3.27 14.68
N SER A 173 -9.01 -2.79 13.47
CA SER A 173 -10.24 -3.15 12.77
C SER A 173 -10.32 -4.65 12.47
N MET A 174 -9.23 -5.26 11.98
CA MET A 174 -9.15 -6.71 11.73
C MET A 174 -9.26 -7.52 13.03
N TYR A 175 -8.59 -7.10 14.09
CA TYR A 175 -8.69 -7.73 15.41
C TYR A 175 -10.13 -7.67 15.94
N SER A 176 -10.77 -6.48 15.92
CA SER A 176 -12.16 -6.31 16.33
C SER A 176 -13.12 -7.21 15.54
N LEU A 177 -12.92 -7.32 14.22
CA LEU A 177 -13.72 -8.19 13.36
C LEU A 177 -13.54 -9.68 13.70
N VAL A 178 -12.31 -10.10 14.00
CA VAL A 178 -12.01 -11.46 14.44
C VAL A 178 -12.66 -11.75 15.80
N VAL A 179 -12.53 -10.84 16.76
CA VAL A 179 -13.16 -10.97 18.09
C VAL A 179 -14.68 -11.05 17.97
N TYR A 180 -15.29 -10.22 17.13
CA TYR A 180 -16.72 -10.27 16.85
C TYR A 180 -17.14 -11.65 16.32
N LEU A 181 -16.43 -12.16 15.31
CA LEU A 181 -16.72 -13.48 14.72
C LEU A 181 -16.55 -14.60 15.75
N LEU A 182 -15.45 -14.61 16.50
CA LEU A 182 -15.19 -15.59 17.54
C LEU A 182 -16.23 -15.53 18.65
N SER A 183 -16.66 -14.33 19.05
CA SER A 183 -17.71 -14.14 20.07
C SER A 183 -19.08 -14.64 19.60
N VAL A 184 -19.45 -14.43 18.34
CA VAL A 184 -20.67 -15.02 17.77
C VAL A 184 -20.59 -16.54 17.80
N LEU A 185 -19.46 -17.11 17.39
CA LEU A 185 -19.27 -18.55 17.40
C LEU A 185 -19.36 -19.13 18.83
N ASP A 186 -18.76 -18.44 19.79
CA ASP A 186 -18.73 -18.81 21.21
C ASP A 186 -20.12 -18.80 21.86
N THR A 187 -20.95 -17.81 21.52
CA THR A 187 -22.33 -17.68 22.02
C THR A 187 -23.31 -18.63 21.34
N VAL A 188 -23.00 -19.06 20.12
CA VAL A 188 -23.84 -19.97 19.34
C VAL A 188 -23.58 -21.43 19.68
N GLN A 189 -22.39 -21.77 20.18
CA GLN A 189 -22.06 -23.13 20.62
C GLN A 189 -22.93 -23.61 21.79
N SER A 190 -23.45 -22.70 22.61
CA SER A 190 -24.38 -23.00 23.71
C SER A 190 -25.86 -23.02 23.29
N GLU A 191 -26.18 -22.76 22.01
CA GLU A 191 -27.57 -22.72 21.54
C GLU A 191 -28.06 -24.11 21.08
N GLU A 192 -29.15 -24.57 21.67
CA GLU A 192 -29.77 -25.88 21.34
C GLU A 192 -30.53 -25.86 20.01
N ASP A 193 -31.12 -24.72 19.65
CA ASP A 193 -31.89 -24.53 18.43
C ASP A 193 -30.97 -24.36 17.22
N GLU A 194 -30.89 -25.39 16.37
CA GLU A 194 -30.06 -25.38 15.16
C GLU A 194 -30.43 -24.28 14.16
N GLU A 195 -31.72 -23.96 14.02
CA GLU A 195 -32.19 -22.99 13.03
C GLU A 195 -31.76 -21.58 13.45
N ARG A 196 -31.95 -21.23 14.73
CA ARG A 196 -31.47 -19.96 15.28
C ARG A 196 -29.96 -19.85 15.19
N ARG A 197 -29.23 -20.92 15.52
CA ARG A 197 -27.77 -21.01 15.39
C ARG A 197 -27.32 -20.68 13.96
N ARG A 198 -27.90 -21.34 12.95
CA ARG A 198 -27.55 -21.11 11.54
C ARG A 198 -27.91 -19.69 11.10
N GLY A 199 -29.06 -19.16 11.54
CA GLY A 199 -29.50 -17.80 11.26
C GLY A 199 -28.52 -16.75 11.79
N ARG A 200 -28.11 -16.85 13.07
CA ARG A 200 -27.16 -15.93 13.70
C ARG A 200 -25.79 -15.96 13.04
N ILE A 201 -25.27 -17.16 12.73
CA ILE A 201 -23.98 -17.30 12.03
C ILE A 201 -24.06 -16.68 10.63
N LYS A 202 -25.14 -16.90 9.89
CA LYS A 202 -25.31 -16.34 8.53
C LYS A 202 -25.32 -14.81 8.55
N ILE A 203 -26.02 -14.20 9.51
CA ILE A 203 -26.06 -12.74 9.68
C ILE A 203 -24.66 -12.20 10.02
N ALA A 204 -23.95 -12.84 10.94
CA ALA A 204 -22.61 -12.43 11.33
C ALA A 204 -21.59 -12.52 10.18
N ILE A 205 -21.65 -13.57 9.36
CA ILE A 205 -20.81 -13.72 8.17
C ILE A 205 -21.11 -12.59 7.15
N ALA A 206 -22.39 -12.30 6.90
CA ALA A 206 -22.78 -11.24 5.98
C ALA A 206 -22.31 -9.84 6.47
N ASP A 207 -22.45 -9.56 7.77
CA ASP A 207 -21.94 -8.31 8.34
C ASP A 207 -20.41 -8.22 8.25
N ALA A 208 -19.73 -9.33 8.53
CA ALA A 208 -18.29 -9.40 8.49
C ALA A 208 -17.73 -9.20 7.08
N HIS A 209 -18.40 -9.71 6.04
CA HIS A 209 -18.04 -9.42 4.65
C HIS A 209 -18.12 -7.92 4.34
N ARG A 210 -19.20 -7.24 4.74
CA ARG A 210 -19.34 -5.79 4.51
C ARG A 210 -18.23 -4.99 5.18
N ARG A 211 -17.93 -5.30 6.45
CA ARG A 211 -16.84 -4.63 7.20
C ARG A 211 -15.47 -4.92 6.60
N LEU A 212 -15.24 -6.14 6.12
CA LEU A 212 -13.99 -6.51 5.48
C LEU A 212 -13.81 -5.78 4.14
N ASP A 213 -14.87 -5.64 3.34
CA ASP A 213 -14.83 -4.90 2.08
C ASP A 213 -14.59 -3.40 2.33
N GLU A 214 -15.19 -2.84 3.40
CA GLU A 214 -14.94 -1.46 3.82
C GLU A 214 -13.49 -1.26 4.28
N ALA A 215 -12.96 -2.16 5.13
CA ALA A 215 -11.57 -2.13 5.54
C ALA A 215 -10.61 -2.33 4.36
N GLY A 216 -11.00 -3.14 3.37
CA GLY A 216 -10.28 -3.32 2.12
C GLY A 216 -10.17 -2.02 1.31
N ARG A 217 -11.28 -1.29 1.16
CA ARG A 217 -11.28 0.04 0.52
C ARG A 217 -10.40 1.05 1.27
N GLN A 218 -10.49 1.06 2.60
CA GLN A 218 -9.65 1.94 3.43
C GLN A 218 -8.16 1.58 3.32
N PHE A 219 -7.84 0.29 3.25
CA PHE A 219 -6.48 -0.20 3.00
C PHE A 219 -5.97 0.25 1.64
N GLU A 220 -6.75 0.10 0.58
CA GLU A 220 -6.39 0.55 -0.76
C GLU A 220 -6.14 2.06 -0.80
N ALA A 221 -7.04 2.87 -0.24
CA ALA A 221 -6.87 4.31 -0.14
C ALA A 221 -5.59 4.69 0.63
N SER A 222 -5.30 4.00 1.74
CA SER A 222 -4.10 4.23 2.54
C SER A 222 -2.81 3.82 1.81
N SER A 223 -2.84 2.73 1.05
CA SER A 223 -1.68 2.24 0.28
C SER A 223 -1.31 3.17 -0.88
N ARG A 224 -2.31 3.79 -1.53
CA ARG A 224 -2.11 4.81 -2.56
C ARG A 224 -1.37 6.02 -2.00
N TRP A 225 -1.77 6.47 -0.81
CA TRP A 225 -1.13 7.61 -0.16
C TRP A 225 0.36 7.35 0.14
N GLY A 226 0.71 6.15 0.62
CA GLY A 226 2.09 5.77 0.88
C GLY A 226 2.97 5.78 -0.38
N SER A 227 2.46 5.25 -1.49
CA SER A 227 3.17 5.22 -2.78
C SER A 227 3.35 6.63 -3.36
N ASN A 228 2.33 7.47 -3.26
CA ASN A 228 2.38 8.87 -3.70
C ASN A 228 3.40 9.67 -2.87
N PHE A 229 3.46 9.44 -1.57
CA PHE A 229 4.44 10.10 -0.70
C PHE A 229 5.88 9.67 -1.03
N ALA A 230 6.11 8.38 -1.30
CA ALA A 230 7.43 7.90 -1.74
C ALA A 230 7.86 8.55 -3.06
N TYR A 231 6.94 8.63 -4.03
CA TYR A 231 7.20 9.33 -5.30
C TYR A 231 7.50 10.81 -5.09
N PHE A 232 6.71 11.51 -4.27
CA PHE A 232 6.89 12.93 -3.96
C PHE A 232 8.24 13.20 -3.29
N ASN A 233 8.68 12.35 -2.37
CA ASN A 233 10.02 12.43 -1.81
C ASN A 233 11.11 12.25 -2.88
N GLY A 234 10.89 11.36 -3.84
CA GLY A 234 11.74 11.23 -5.03
C GLY A 234 11.85 12.53 -5.82
N LEU A 235 10.71 13.17 -6.08
CA LEU A 235 10.62 14.46 -6.76
C LEU A 235 11.43 15.56 -6.04
N LEU A 236 11.30 15.68 -4.72
CA LEU A 236 12.05 16.63 -3.92
C LEU A 236 13.56 16.38 -3.96
N VAL A 237 13.98 15.11 -3.92
CA VAL A 237 15.40 14.74 -4.08
C VAL A 237 15.92 15.15 -5.46
N GLY A 238 15.17 14.85 -6.53
CA GLY A 238 15.52 15.26 -7.89
C GLY A 238 15.65 16.78 -8.04
N LEU A 239 14.69 17.53 -7.49
CA LEU A 239 14.72 18.98 -7.47
C LEU A 239 15.91 19.53 -6.67
N SER A 240 16.23 18.90 -5.53
CA SER A 240 17.39 19.29 -4.71
C SER A 240 18.70 19.07 -5.45
N VAL A 241 18.86 17.94 -6.13
CA VAL A 241 20.03 17.63 -6.96
C VAL A 241 20.16 18.64 -8.09
N LEU A 242 19.07 18.95 -8.80
CA LEU A 242 19.05 19.98 -9.83
C LEU A 242 19.48 21.34 -9.27
N GLY A 243 18.94 21.74 -8.11
CA GLY A 243 19.31 22.99 -7.45
C GLY A 243 20.79 23.08 -7.09
N VAL A 244 21.39 21.99 -6.59
CA VAL A 244 22.83 21.91 -6.30
C VAL A 244 23.66 22.07 -7.58
N VAL A 245 23.26 21.42 -8.68
CA VAL A 245 23.95 21.54 -9.98
C VAL A 245 23.86 22.98 -10.51
N VAL A 246 22.67 23.58 -10.54
CA VAL A 246 22.47 24.96 -11.00
C VAL A 246 23.26 25.95 -10.14
N LEU A 247 23.22 25.80 -8.81
CA LEU A 247 23.98 26.63 -7.89
C LEU A 247 25.49 26.48 -8.09
N GLY A 248 25.98 25.26 -8.28
CA GLY A 248 27.38 24.98 -8.58
C GLY A 248 27.83 25.64 -9.88
N MET A 249 27.01 25.57 -10.94
CA MET A 249 27.27 26.27 -12.21
C MET A 249 27.28 27.79 -12.03
N ALA A 250 26.31 28.36 -11.31
CA ALA A 250 26.26 29.78 -11.04
C ALA A 250 27.50 30.26 -10.27
N LEU A 251 27.93 29.51 -9.26
CA LEU A 251 29.15 29.81 -8.50
C LEU A 251 30.40 29.72 -9.38
N ALA A 252 30.50 28.70 -10.23
CA ALA A 252 31.61 28.56 -11.17
C ALA A 252 31.71 29.75 -12.14
N VAL A 253 30.57 30.25 -12.63
CA VAL A 253 30.50 31.45 -13.48
C VAL A 253 31.00 32.69 -12.72
N VAL A 254 30.53 32.90 -11.48
CA VAL A 254 30.98 34.02 -10.64
C VAL A 254 32.48 33.95 -10.36
N MET A 255 33.00 32.77 -10.03
CA MET A 255 34.44 32.57 -9.78
C MET A 255 35.27 32.81 -11.05
N ALA A 256 34.81 32.34 -12.21
CA ALA A 256 35.48 32.57 -13.48
C ALA A 256 35.52 34.07 -13.84
N SER A 257 34.43 34.81 -13.62
CA SER A 257 34.40 36.26 -13.82
C SER A 257 35.24 37.05 -12.81
N ALA A 258 35.52 36.48 -11.63
CA ALA A 258 36.42 37.10 -10.66
C ALA A 258 37.90 36.87 -11.01
N MET A 259 38.22 35.76 -11.67
CA MET A 259 39.60 35.37 -12.01
C MET A 259 40.03 35.82 -13.41
N SER A 260 39.09 36.15 -14.29
CA SER A 260 39.34 36.61 -15.66
C SER A 260 38.47 37.84 -15.95
N GLU A 261 38.89 38.74 -16.86
CA GLU A 261 38.06 39.87 -17.33
C GLU A 261 36.81 39.42 -18.15
N TRP A 262 36.34 38.18 -17.95
CA TRP A 262 35.10 37.69 -18.53
C TRP A 262 33.90 38.26 -17.77
N GLU A 263 33.25 39.23 -18.40
CA GLU A 263 31.91 39.66 -18.01
C GLU A 263 30.90 38.51 -18.25
N PRO A 264 30.20 38.02 -17.21
CA PRO A 264 29.17 36.99 -17.37
C PRO A 264 28.11 37.45 -18.37
N THR A 265 28.01 36.77 -19.51
CA THR A 265 27.01 37.13 -20.51
C THR A 265 25.61 36.89 -19.94
N SER A 266 24.70 37.85 -20.14
CA SER A 266 23.26 37.74 -19.81
C SER A 266 22.62 36.45 -20.31
N THR A 267 23.18 35.87 -21.37
CA THR A 267 22.88 34.54 -21.92
C THR A 267 23.02 33.40 -20.91
N VAL A 268 24.10 33.37 -20.11
CA VAL A 268 24.35 32.28 -19.14
C VAL A 268 23.36 32.34 -17.98
N GLN A 269 23.08 33.55 -17.48
CA GLN A 269 22.07 33.76 -16.45
C GLN A 269 20.68 33.35 -16.96
N THR A 270 20.34 33.73 -18.20
CA THR A 270 19.10 33.30 -18.85
C THR A 270 19.05 31.80 -18.98
N PHE A 271 20.11 31.14 -19.46
CA PHE A 271 20.16 29.68 -19.58
C PHE A 271 19.91 28.95 -18.26
N LEU A 272 20.55 29.40 -17.17
CA LEU A 272 20.35 28.84 -15.83
C LEU A 272 18.92 29.05 -15.32
N ALA A 273 18.34 30.23 -15.55
CA ALA A 273 16.97 30.56 -15.19
C ALA A 273 15.96 29.67 -15.93
N VAL A 274 16.15 29.47 -17.24
CA VAL A 274 15.27 28.64 -18.09
C VAL A 274 15.35 27.17 -17.70
N THR A 275 16.55 26.67 -17.45
CA THR A 275 16.79 25.29 -17.01
C THR A 275 16.10 25.03 -15.66
N SER A 276 16.21 25.98 -14.74
CA SER A 276 15.53 25.91 -13.43
C SER A 276 14.00 25.97 -13.59
N ALA A 277 13.50 26.87 -14.44
CA ALA A 277 12.08 27.01 -14.72
C ALA A 277 11.48 25.75 -15.35
N GLY A 278 12.21 25.08 -16.25
CA GLY A 278 11.80 23.79 -16.83
C GLY A 278 11.72 22.67 -15.78
N GLY A 279 12.68 22.61 -14.85
CA GLY A 279 12.58 21.69 -13.72
C GLY A 279 11.36 21.96 -12.84
N ALA A 280 11.08 23.23 -12.54
CA ALA A 280 9.89 23.64 -11.78
C ALA A 280 8.58 23.31 -12.51
N GLY A 281 8.51 23.51 -13.84
CA GLY A 281 7.37 23.15 -14.67
C GLY A 281 7.05 21.65 -14.60
N ALA A 282 8.07 20.79 -14.65
CA ALA A 282 7.90 19.36 -14.49
C ALA A 282 7.36 18.98 -13.10
N VAL A 283 7.82 19.64 -12.03
CA VAL A 283 7.30 19.43 -10.66
C VAL A 283 5.81 19.77 -10.59
N VAL A 284 5.37 20.91 -11.13
CA VAL A 284 3.96 21.29 -11.17
C VAL A 284 3.13 20.29 -11.99
N SER A 285 3.68 19.80 -13.11
CA SER A 285 3.06 18.75 -13.94
C SER A 285 2.84 17.44 -13.16
N VAL A 286 3.79 17.06 -12.31
CA VAL A 286 3.60 15.92 -11.39
C VAL A 286 2.52 16.20 -10.36
N MET A 287 2.57 17.34 -9.69
CA MET A 287 1.64 17.65 -8.60
C MET A 287 0.19 17.69 -9.08
N THR A 288 -0.05 18.30 -10.25
CA THR A 288 -1.39 18.30 -10.88
C THR A 288 -1.87 16.88 -11.23
N ARG A 289 -0.96 16.00 -11.66
CA ARG A 289 -1.26 14.59 -11.91
C ARG A 289 -1.56 13.82 -10.63
N MET A 290 -0.81 14.04 -9.55
CA MET A 290 -1.07 13.40 -8.26
C MET A 290 -2.39 13.85 -7.63
N SER A 291 -2.81 15.08 -7.92
CA SER A 291 -4.12 15.60 -7.52
C SER A 291 -5.27 15.05 -8.36
N SER A 292 -4.99 14.39 -9.49
CA SER A 292 -6.00 13.73 -10.32
C SER A 292 -6.09 12.26 -9.88
N ASP A 293 -7.29 11.73 -9.62
CA ASP A 293 -7.51 10.35 -9.12
C ASP A 293 -7.02 9.21 -10.04
N ASP A 294 -6.42 9.55 -11.18
CA ASP A 294 -5.93 8.64 -12.23
C ASP A 294 -4.45 8.21 -12.04
N PHE A 295 -3.83 8.52 -10.89
CA PHE A 295 -2.45 8.14 -10.64
C PHE A 295 -2.35 6.77 -9.94
N TYR A 296 -2.22 5.70 -10.73
CA TYR A 296 -1.95 4.36 -10.23
C TYR A 296 -0.44 4.05 -10.28
N LEU A 297 0.19 4.03 -9.10
CA LEU A 297 1.49 3.39 -8.91
C LEU A 297 1.23 2.02 -8.31
N ASP A 298 1.93 1.00 -8.82
CA ASP A 298 1.89 -0.32 -8.23
C ASP A 298 2.44 -0.24 -6.79
N PRO A 299 1.62 -0.47 -5.75
CA PRO A 299 2.06 -0.43 -4.36
C PRO A 299 3.06 -1.54 -4.02
N LEU A 300 3.24 -2.53 -4.91
CA LEU A 300 4.24 -3.59 -4.76
C LEU A 300 5.62 -3.17 -5.29
N ALA A 301 5.71 -2.06 -6.04
CA ALA A 301 6.98 -1.60 -6.56
C ALA A 301 7.91 -1.17 -5.42
N GLU A 302 9.19 -1.56 -5.51
CA GLU A 302 10.17 -1.17 -4.50
C GLU A 302 10.22 0.36 -4.37
N HIS A 303 10.10 0.86 -3.13
CA HIS A 303 10.10 2.30 -2.85
C HIS A 303 11.35 3.02 -3.39
N ARG A 304 12.45 2.31 -3.65
CA ARG A 304 13.66 2.87 -4.28
C ARG A 304 13.41 3.19 -5.75
N ALA A 305 12.83 2.25 -6.52
CA ALA A 305 12.49 2.46 -7.91
C ALA A 305 11.47 3.60 -8.07
N VAL A 306 10.44 3.62 -7.24
CA VAL A 306 9.41 4.70 -7.25
C VAL A 306 10.05 6.07 -6.95
N ARG A 307 10.97 6.14 -5.98
CA ARG A 307 11.70 7.37 -5.67
C ARG A 307 12.62 7.81 -6.81
N MET A 308 13.36 6.90 -7.41
CA MET A 308 14.22 7.22 -8.55
C MET A 308 13.40 7.75 -9.73
N LEU A 309 12.25 7.13 -10.02
CA LEU A 309 11.35 7.60 -11.07
C LEU A 309 10.84 9.02 -10.80
N GLY A 310 10.51 9.36 -9.56
CA GLY A 310 10.17 10.73 -9.16
C GLY A 310 11.34 11.71 -9.33
N ALA A 311 12.56 11.28 -8.99
CA ALA A 311 13.75 12.12 -9.03
C ALA A 311 14.22 12.49 -10.45
N PHE A 312 13.97 11.63 -11.44
CA PHE A 312 14.36 11.91 -12.83
C PHE A 312 13.47 12.98 -13.48
N ARG A 313 12.24 13.18 -13.03
CA ARG A 313 11.30 14.10 -13.70
C ARG A 313 11.76 15.57 -13.72
N PRO A 314 12.20 16.17 -12.61
CA PRO A 314 12.73 17.54 -12.64
C PRO A 314 13.93 17.69 -13.57
N LEU A 315 14.79 16.66 -13.65
CA LEU A 315 15.95 16.66 -14.54
C LEU A 315 15.51 16.65 -16.02
N ILE A 316 14.53 15.82 -16.37
CA ILE A 316 13.96 15.80 -17.73
C ILE A 316 13.33 17.16 -18.07
N GLY A 317 12.56 17.75 -17.15
CA GLY A 317 11.99 19.08 -17.33
C GLY A 317 13.04 20.16 -17.55
N ALA A 318 14.14 20.10 -16.79
CA ALA A 318 15.26 21.02 -16.94
C ALA A 318 15.95 20.88 -18.31
N VAL A 319 16.16 19.65 -18.78
CA VAL A 319 16.70 19.37 -20.12
C VAL A 319 15.79 19.91 -21.22
N PHE A 320 14.46 19.75 -21.10
CA PHE A 320 13.52 20.32 -22.06
C PHE A 320 13.53 21.86 -22.05
N GLY A 321 13.63 22.48 -20.88
CA GLY A 321 13.80 23.93 -20.77
C GLY A 321 15.07 24.40 -21.48
N ALA A 322 16.21 23.75 -21.19
CA ALA A 322 17.49 24.05 -21.82
C ALA A 322 17.47 23.85 -23.34
N ALA A 323 16.90 22.74 -23.83
CA ALA A 323 16.76 22.47 -25.26
C ALA A 323 15.90 23.54 -25.96
N THR A 324 14.80 23.94 -25.33
CA THR A 324 13.91 24.98 -25.85
C THR A 324 14.64 26.32 -25.94
N PHE A 325 15.45 26.67 -24.94
CA PHE A 325 16.31 27.84 -25.01
C PHE A 325 17.29 27.78 -26.19
N LEU A 326 17.99 26.65 -26.38
CA LEU A 326 18.97 26.50 -27.47
C LEU A 326 18.34 26.60 -28.85
N VAL A 327 17.14 26.02 -29.05
CA VAL A 327 16.41 26.08 -30.32
C VAL A 327 16.02 27.52 -30.65
N VAL A 328 15.46 28.24 -29.67
CA VAL A 328 14.95 29.60 -29.90
C VAL A 328 16.09 30.61 -29.95
N ALA A 329 17.02 30.59 -28.99
CA ALA A 329 18.18 31.49 -28.97
C ALA A 329 19.19 31.20 -30.09
N GLY A 330 19.22 29.98 -30.62
CA GLY A 330 20.03 29.60 -31.78
C GLY A 330 19.43 30.01 -33.13
N GLY A 331 18.26 30.67 -33.14
CA GLY A 331 17.59 31.13 -34.36
C GLY A 331 16.93 30.02 -35.18
N LEU A 332 16.76 28.82 -34.61
CA LEU A 332 16.04 27.73 -35.28
C LEU A 332 14.52 27.96 -35.28
N LEU A 333 14.02 28.74 -34.31
CA LEU A 333 12.65 29.23 -34.23
C LEU A 333 12.66 30.75 -34.04
N ASP A 334 12.22 31.48 -35.06
CA ASP A 334 12.11 32.94 -35.04
C ASP A 334 10.78 33.38 -34.41
N ILE A 335 10.71 33.26 -33.08
CA ILE A 335 9.51 33.57 -32.28
C ILE A 335 9.77 34.63 -31.22
N VAL A 336 10.96 35.24 -31.22
CA VAL A 336 11.37 36.25 -30.23
C VAL A 336 11.01 37.63 -30.79
N PRO A 337 10.09 38.37 -30.15
CA PRO A 337 9.81 39.75 -30.55
C PRO A 337 11.01 40.67 -30.26
N ASP A 338 11.27 41.62 -31.15
CA ASP A 338 12.37 42.61 -31.02
C ASP A 338 12.34 43.38 -29.69
N SER A 339 11.14 43.59 -29.11
CA SER A 339 10.96 44.25 -27.82
C SER A 339 11.52 43.47 -26.63
N ILE A 340 11.74 42.16 -26.79
CA ILE A 340 12.31 41.27 -25.76
C ILE A 340 13.85 41.30 -25.81
N GLU A 341 14.43 41.52 -26.99
CA GLU A 341 15.89 41.58 -27.15
C GLU A 341 16.50 42.83 -26.49
N ALA A 342 15.74 43.92 -26.42
CA ALA A 342 16.20 45.20 -25.87
C ALA A 342 16.34 45.21 -24.33
N SER A 343 15.74 44.27 -23.60
CA SER A 343 15.75 44.24 -22.13
C SER A 343 16.20 42.88 -21.58
N PRO A 344 17.35 42.81 -20.86
CA PRO A 344 17.84 41.58 -20.25
C PRO A 344 16.82 40.91 -19.31
N THR A 345 16.04 41.71 -18.58
CA THR A 345 15.00 41.21 -17.66
C THR A 345 13.83 40.59 -18.41
N MET A 346 13.35 41.24 -19.49
CA MET A 346 12.25 40.69 -20.30
C MET A 346 12.68 39.42 -21.00
N ARG A 347 13.92 39.37 -21.50
CA ARG A 347 14.53 38.17 -22.07
C ARG A 347 14.53 37.02 -21.05
N LEU A 348 15.02 37.27 -19.84
CA LEU A 348 15.05 36.27 -18.78
C LEU A 348 13.65 35.74 -18.45
N LEU A 349 12.66 36.62 -18.29
CA LEU A 349 11.28 36.24 -17.98
C LEU A 349 10.62 35.45 -19.12
N TYR A 350 10.76 35.92 -20.36
CA TYR A 350 10.20 35.27 -21.54
C TYR A 350 10.72 33.84 -21.69
N PHE A 351 12.05 33.68 -21.69
CA PHE A 351 12.64 32.36 -21.83
C PHE A 351 12.34 31.48 -20.61
N SER A 352 12.29 32.03 -19.40
CA SER A 352 11.92 31.25 -18.19
C SER A 352 10.49 30.73 -18.27
N ALA A 353 9.55 31.56 -18.72
CA ALA A 353 8.17 31.14 -18.96
C ALA A 353 8.11 30.04 -20.03
N LEU A 354 8.86 30.20 -21.12
CA LEU A 354 8.95 29.20 -22.18
C LEU A 354 9.55 27.88 -21.68
N GLY A 355 10.61 27.94 -20.88
CA GLY A 355 11.22 26.78 -20.25
C GLY A 355 10.28 26.07 -19.29
N PHE A 356 9.56 26.83 -18.46
CA PHE A 356 8.53 26.31 -17.56
C PHE A 356 7.46 25.55 -18.34
N VAL A 357 6.92 26.15 -19.41
CA VAL A 357 5.94 25.50 -20.28
C VAL A 357 6.52 24.24 -20.91
N ALA A 358 7.75 24.29 -21.43
CA ALA A 358 8.42 23.13 -22.01
C ALA A 358 8.58 21.97 -21.01
N GLY A 359 9.02 22.26 -19.78
CA GLY A 359 9.14 21.27 -18.72
C GLY A 359 7.80 20.74 -18.22
N PHE A 360 6.74 21.56 -18.27
CA PHE A 360 5.38 21.15 -17.95
C PHE A 360 4.78 20.20 -19.01
N ASN A 361 5.21 20.33 -20.28
CA ASN A 361 4.61 19.74 -21.48
C ASN A 361 4.93 18.24 -21.70
N GLU A 362 5.64 17.52 -20.83
CA GLU A 362 5.88 16.06 -20.99
C GLU A 362 4.56 15.32 -21.34
N ARG A 363 3.46 15.68 -20.66
CA ARG A 363 2.12 15.08 -20.84
C ARG A 363 1.23 15.81 -21.85
N PHE A 364 1.43 17.11 -22.07
CA PHE A 364 0.64 17.89 -23.02
C PHE A 364 1.14 17.62 -24.46
N ALA A 365 2.43 17.31 -24.64
CA ALA A 365 3.02 16.87 -25.89
C ALA A 365 2.58 15.43 -26.19
N THR A 366 2.67 14.49 -25.25
CA THR A 366 2.12 13.13 -25.46
C THR A 366 0.61 13.12 -25.61
N GLY A 367 -0.12 13.97 -24.88
CA GLY A 367 -1.59 14.08 -24.95
C GLY A 367 -2.10 14.71 -26.24
N VAL A 368 -1.39 15.70 -26.79
CA VAL A 368 -1.70 16.29 -28.11
C VAL A 368 -1.24 15.35 -29.22
N LEU A 369 -0.05 14.76 -29.13
CA LEU A 369 0.46 13.83 -30.14
C LEU A 369 -0.37 12.55 -30.22
N SER A 370 -0.86 12.02 -29.10
CA SER A 370 -1.81 10.89 -29.08
C SER A 370 -3.16 11.27 -29.67
N LYS A 371 -3.75 12.42 -29.31
CA LYS A 371 -5.00 12.89 -29.91
C LYS A 371 -4.88 13.21 -31.40
N VAL A 372 -3.73 13.70 -31.85
CA VAL A 372 -3.41 13.91 -33.28
C VAL A 372 -3.19 12.59 -33.99
N ALA A 373 -2.52 11.61 -33.37
CA ALA A 373 -2.35 10.26 -33.92
C ALA A 373 -3.70 9.52 -34.02
N THR A 374 -4.60 9.66 -33.04
CA THR A 374 -5.96 9.11 -33.10
C THR A 374 -6.79 9.77 -34.22
N ARG A 375 -6.74 11.10 -34.35
CA ARG A 375 -7.40 11.82 -35.45
C ARG A 375 -6.80 11.53 -36.82
N ALA A 376 -5.50 11.30 -36.91
CA ALA A 376 -4.82 10.90 -38.15
C ALA A 376 -5.15 9.45 -38.53
N GLY A 377 -5.37 8.56 -37.54
CA GLY A 377 -5.89 7.21 -37.75
C GLY A 377 -7.35 7.20 -38.23
N GLU A 378 -8.23 8.01 -37.62
CA GLU A 378 -9.63 8.14 -38.03
C GLU A 378 -9.80 8.74 -39.44
N GLY A 379 -8.88 9.61 -39.88
CA GLY A 379 -8.87 10.16 -41.25
C GLY A 379 -8.45 9.15 -42.34
N LEU A 380 -7.68 8.12 -41.98
CA LEU A 380 -7.25 7.07 -42.92
C LEU A 380 -8.33 5.99 -43.12
N ASP A 381 -9.20 5.76 -42.13
CA ASP A 381 -10.35 4.85 -42.29
C ASP A 381 -11.54 5.51 -43.01
N ALA A 382 -11.73 6.82 -42.87
CA ALA A 382 -12.76 7.56 -43.62
C ALA A 382 -12.47 7.59 -45.13
N THR A 383 -11.19 7.59 -45.54
CA THR A 383 -10.80 7.64 -46.96
C THR A 383 -10.86 6.27 -47.65
N ARG A 384 -10.98 5.16 -46.90
CA ARG A 384 -11.07 3.80 -47.47
C ARG A 384 -12.50 3.32 -47.74
N THR A 385 -13.52 4.01 -47.23
CA THR A 385 -14.92 3.61 -47.42
C THR A 385 -15.58 4.25 -48.66
N GLU A 386 -14.94 5.23 -49.30
CA GLU A 386 -15.54 6.00 -50.41
C GLU A 386 -14.99 5.64 -51.82
N ALA A 387 -14.28 4.51 -51.96
CA ALA A 387 -13.77 4.03 -53.25
C ALA A 387 -14.08 2.55 -53.48
N ALA A 388 -15.35 2.23 -53.75
CA ALA A 388 -15.73 1.03 -54.50
C ALA A 388 -16.90 1.36 -55.46
N PRO A 389 -16.76 1.12 -56.77
CA PRO A 389 -17.75 1.51 -57.76
C PRO A 389 -18.92 0.52 -57.84
N SER A 390 -20.11 1.11 -57.91
CA SER A 390 -21.37 0.51 -58.35
C SER A 390 -21.25 -0.19 -59.71
N ALA A 391 -21.53 -1.48 -59.77
CA ALA A 391 -22.00 -2.18 -60.97
C ALA A 391 -22.63 -3.52 -60.60
N GLY A 392 -23.91 -3.73 -60.92
CA GLY A 392 -24.51 -5.06 -60.94
C GLY A 392 -25.93 -5.17 -60.42
N GLN A 393 -26.87 -4.51 -61.09
CA GLN A 393 -28.30 -4.67 -60.88
C GLN A 393 -28.79 -5.99 -61.52
N ARG A 394 -29.49 -6.84 -60.77
CA ARG A 394 -30.52 -7.75 -61.28
C ARG A 394 -31.58 -8.05 -60.19
N PRO A 395 -32.88 -8.13 -60.55
CA PRO A 395 -33.99 -8.18 -59.61
C PRO A 395 -34.56 -9.60 -59.39
N ASP A 396 -35.46 -9.67 -58.39
CA ASP A 396 -36.56 -10.63 -58.16
C ASP A 396 -36.37 -11.87 -57.27
N SER A 397 -37.05 -11.83 -56.12
CA SER A 397 -37.99 -12.81 -55.50
C SER A 397 -37.92 -12.67 -53.97
N VAL A 398 -38.90 -12.01 -53.32
CA VAL A 398 -40.17 -12.56 -52.79
C VAL A 398 -39.95 -13.87 -52.03
N ILE A 399 -40.00 -13.82 -50.68
CA ILE A 399 -40.85 -14.64 -49.79
C ILE A 399 -41.00 -13.88 -48.45
N ASP A 400 -42.26 -13.67 -48.06
CA ASP A 400 -42.78 -13.32 -46.72
C ASP A 400 -42.34 -14.31 -45.63
N GLU A 401 -42.18 -13.85 -44.38
CA GLU A 401 -42.93 -14.43 -43.24
C GLU A 401 -42.65 -13.69 -41.92
N ASP A 402 -43.72 -13.09 -41.40
CA ASP A 402 -44.23 -13.19 -40.02
C ASP A 402 -43.29 -12.92 -38.82
N ALA A 403 -43.57 -11.84 -38.07
CA ALA A 403 -44.56 -11.77 -36.98
C ALA A 403 -43.92 -12.18 -35.63
N ALA A 404 -43.72 -11.21 -34.74
CA ALA A 404 -44.60 -10.95 -33.58
C ALA A 404 -44.32 -11.89 -32.40
N ASP A 405 -43.92 -11.32 -31.26
CA ASP A 405 -44.75 -11.25 -30.04
C ASP A 405 -43.86 -10.67 -28.91
N THR A 406 -44.05 -9.42 -28.48
CA THR A 406 -44.92 -8.99 -27.37
C THR A 406 -44.75 -9.78 -26.06
N ARG A 407 -44.68 -9.00 -24.98
CA ARG A 407 -45.02 -9.28 -23.57
C ARG A 407 -43.88 -9.62 -22.61
N THR A 408 -43.93 -9.25 -21.35
CA THR A 408 -44.68 -8.25 -20.56
C THR A 408 -44.03 -8.31 -19.17
N GLN A 409 -43.94 -7.15 -18.54
CA GLN A 409 -43.88 -6.89 -17.10
C GLN A 409 -44.18 -8.08 -16.16
N ARG A 410 -43.33 -8.20 -15.13
CA ARG A 410 -43.76 -8.15 -13.73
C ARG A 410 -42.68 -7.53 -12.86
#